data_AF-A0A831UCI5-F1
#
_entry.id   AF-A0A831UCI5-F1
#
_cell.length_a   1.000
_cell.length_b   1.000
_cell.length_c   1.000
_cell.angle_alpha   90.00
_cell.angle_beta   90.00
_cell.angle_gamma   90.00
#
_symmetry.space_group_name_H-M   'P 1'
#
loop_
_entity.id
_entity.type
_entity.pdbx_description
1 polymer ?
#
loop_
_entity_poly.entity_id
_entity_poly.type
_entity_poly.pdbx_seq_one_letter_code
_entity_poly.pdbx_strand_id
1 'polypeptide(L)'
;MYARLAAMGLLVAAMAALAASEEPGTTSAHMVSVRDCGATGDGVADDTAAFQEAVARGVNDGKHVYVPRGTYRIASPIALKNIVLRGPEGAAWPADIDSLPSIIPTHRDGPAFHLTAGAALRGLDITYHWDSEPEHGPSAVLVSGIGVYISNVRVRYAWDGILTDGEHNVGRINFENIFMVAVRNVGVRVTGTWDVPRLHNIEVWNAGPVARGLDKGVGFLLGKNDLIRLTDCFAFAMQTGFLLDDAIDGCTIKGETWGVMNGCATDYCGTGIAVEGAHTLSVSGGSFWNHQTSLLVDGADARVRVSGSELKSNGAPVIDVRNSDHTVVTGCSILRPMEEYDPPAIVLRAGRTTIGSNHIESYGIGVQIAKGVRSVALHGNTIVTHGQGASIRQDAPD
;
A
#
# COMPACT_ATOMS: atom_id res chain seq x y z
N MET A 1 -8.29 -76.13 -19.57
CA MET A 1 -7.79 -76.54 -18.25
C MET A 1 -8.02 -75.37 -17.31
N TYR A 2 -8.87 -75.58 -16.30
CA TYR A 2 -9.44 -74.59 -15.39
C TYR A 2 -8.42 -73.98 -14.42
N ALA A 3 -8.54 -72.67 -14.15
CA ALA A 3 -8.53 -72.02 -12.82
C ALA A 3 -8.29 -70.51 -12.99
N ARG A 4 -8.96 -69.56 -12.31
CA ARG A 4 -10.07 -69.51 -11.35
C ARG A 4 -10.51 -68.03 -11.28
N LEU A 5 -11.80 -67.81 -11.03
CA LEU A 5 -12.41 -66.52 -10.70
C LEU A 5 -11.89 -65.94 -9.36
N ALA A 6 -11.87 -64.61 -9.24
CA ALA A 6 -12.39 -63.83 -8.10
C ALA A 6 -12.34 -62.33 -8.48
N ALA A 7 -13.46 -61.69 -8.79
CA ALA A 7 -14.53 -61.19 -7.91
C ALA A 7 -14.29 -59.73 -7.47
N MET A 8 -15.16 -58.90 -8.03
CA MET A 8 -15.39 -57.48 -7.78
C MET A 8 -15.82 -57.25 -6.33
N GLY A 9 -15.17 -56.31 -5.65
CA GLY A 9 -15.50 -55.92 -4.27
C GLY A 9 -15.47 -54.39 -4.14
N LEU A 10 -16.66 -53.81 -4.05
CA LEU A 10 -16.94 -52.44 -3.63
C LEU A 10 -16.15 -52.09 -2.36
N LEU A 11 -15.40 -50.98 -2.36
CA LEU A 11 -14.99 -50.33 -1.12
C LEU A 11 -15.66 -48.96 -1.01
N VAL A 12 -16.53 -48.87 -0.03
CA VAL A 12 -17.25 -47.67 0.42
C VAL A 12 -16.25 -46.61 0.86
N ALA A 13 -16.34 -45.41 0.28
CA ALA A 13 -15.61 -44.24 0.76
C ALA A 13 -16.17 -43.80 2.12
N ALA A 14 -15.39 -43.98 3.18
CA ALA A 14 -15.66 -43.36 4.46
C ALA A 14 -15.34 -41.87 4.38
N MET A 15 -16.37 -41.02 4.43
CA MET A 15 -16.20 -39.59 4.71
C MET A 15 -15.66 -39.45 6.14
N ALA A 16 -14.40 -39.05 6.27
CA ALA A 16 -13.90 -38.49 7.52
C ALA A 16 -14.45 -37.07 7.64
N ALA A 17 -15.43 -36.88 8.53
CA ALA A 17 -15.75 -35.55 9.03
C ALA A 17 -14.49 -34.98 9.69
N LEU A 18 -13.94 -33.92 9.10
CA LEU A 18 -12.90 -33.12 9.76
C LEU A 18 -13.58 -32.44 10.95
N ALA A 19 -13.42 -33.02 12.13
CA ALA A 19 -13.79 -32.35 13.37
C ALA A 19 -12.99 -31.04 13.43
N ALA A 20 -13.70 -29.92 13.53
CA ALA A 20 -13.09 -28.65 13.88
C ALA A 20 -12.38 -28.83 15.23
N SER A 21 -11.06 -28.72 15.24
CA SER A 21 -10.31 -28.63 16.48
C SER A 21 -10.63 -27.28 17.12
N GLU A 22 -11.51 -27.28 18.12
CA GLU A 22 -11.59 -26.17 19.08
C GLU A 22 -10.23 -26.09 19.80
N GLU A 23 -9.48 -25.03 19.50
CA GLU A 23 -8.34 -24.62 20.32
C GLU A 23 -8.82 -24.40 21.75
N PRO A 24 -8.19 -25.00 22.78
CA PRO A 24 -8.55 -24.75 24.16
C PRO A 24 -8.34 -23.27 24.48
N GLY A 25 -9.43 -22.61 24.88
CA GLY A 25 -9.46 -21.19 25.21
C GLY A 25 -8.45 -20.85 26.29
N THR A 26 -7.30 -20.33 25.88
CA THR A 26 -6.53 -19.41 26.71
C THR A 26 -6.92 -17.99 26.31
N THR A 27 -8.19 -17.63 26.59
CA THR A 27 -8.46 -16.25 26.99
C THR A 27 -7.65 -16.05 28.26
N SER A 28 -6.43 -15.51 28.12
CA SER A 28 -5.70 -15.02 29.29
C SER A 28 -6.69 -14.15 30.10
N ALA A 29 -6.63 -14.19 31.42
CA ALA A 29 -7.55 -13.48 32.32
C ALA A 29 -7.64 -11.94 32.11
N HIS A 30 -6.99 -11.42 31.06
CA HIS A 30 -6.77 -10.04 30.70
C HIS A 30 -7.43 -9.63 29.36
N MET A 31 -8.32 -10.44 28.78
CA MET A 31 -9.03 -10.10 27.53
C MET A 31 -10.53 -10.37 27.60
N VAL A 32 -11.30 -9.62 26.81
CA VAL A 32 -12.73 -9.85 26.56
C VAL A 32 -12.87 -10.46 25.16
N SER A 33 -13.32 -11.70 25.06
CA SER A 33 -13.60 -12.31 23.75
C SER A 33 -14.92 -11.80 23.18
N VAL A 34 -14.98 -11.56 21.87
CA VAL A 34 -16.25 -11.26 21.19
C VAL A 34 -17.27 -12.40 21.34
N ARG A 35 -16.81 -13.66 21.48
CA ARG A 35 -17.69 -14.82 21.74
C ARG A 35 -18.31 -14.79 23.13
N ASP A 36 -17.58 -14.27 24.12
CA ASP A 36 -18.12 -14.05 25.47
C ASP A 36 -19.17 -12.93 25.51
N CYS A 37 -19.33 -12.21 24.40
CA CYS A 37 -20.35 -11.17 24.17
C CYS A 37 -21.42 -11.61 23.17
N GLY A 38 -21.43 -12.89 22.77
CA GLY A 38 -22.47 -13.48 21.91
C GLY A 38 -22.14 -13.55 20.42
N ALA A 39 -20.92 -13.23 20.00
CA ALA A 39 -20.52 -13.41 18.61
C ALA A 39 -20.49 -14.89 18.24
N THR A 40 -21.07 -15.25 17.10
CA THR A 40 -21.11 -16.61 16.58
C THR A 40 -19.89 -16.87 15.69
N GLY A 41 -19.57 -15.95 14.78
CA GLY A 41 -18.43 -16.11 13.87
C GLY A 41 -18.60 -17.21 12.83
N ASP A 42 -19.84 -17.46 12.40
CA ASP A 42 -20.22 -18.49 11.42
C ASP A 42 -20.34 -17.98 9.97
N GLY A 43 -20.17 -16.67 9.75
CA GLY A 43 -20.31 -16.01 8.46
C GLY A 43 -21.76 -15.80 8.03
N VAL A 44 -22.74 -15.98 8.93
CA VAL A 44 -24.17 -15.82 8.67
C VAL A 44 -24.81 -14.86 9.67
N ALA A 45 -24.58 -15.05 10.97
CA ALA A 45 -25.10 -14.20 12.03
C ALA A 45 -24.52 -12.77 11.92
N ASP A 46 -25.33 -11.77 12.28
CA ASP A 46 -24.84 -10.41 12.47
C ASP A 46 -24.19 -10.30 13.86
N ASP A 47 -22.86 -10.21 13.88
CA ASP A 47 -22.05 -10.19 15.10
C ASP A 47 -21.80 -8.75 15.61
N THR A 48 -22.39 -7.73 14.99
CA THR A 48 -22.15 -6.31 15.29
C THR A 48 -22.30 -5.98 16.77
N ALA A 49 -23.43 -6.38 17.37
CA ALA A 49 -23.72 -6.07 18.76
C ALA A 49 -22.70 -6.70 19.73
N ALA A 50 -22.24 -7.92 19.42
CA ALA A 50 -21.24 -8.60 20.23
C ALA A 50 -19.87 -7.92 20.16
N PHE A 51 -19.47 -7.41 18.98
CA PHE A 51 -18.25 -6.62 18.84
C PHE A 51 -18.33 -5.30 19.62
N GLN A 52 -19.45 -4.58 19.50
CA GLN A 52 -19.66 -3.32 20.22
C GLN A 52 -19.64 -3.52 21.74
N GLU A 53 -20.31 -4.57 22.23
CA GLU A 53 -20.31 -4.93 23.65
C GLU A 53 -18.91 -5.34 24.14
N ALA A 54 -18.16 -6.13 23.35
CA ALA A 54 -16.80 -6.52 23.71
C ALA A 54 -15.87 -5.31 23.82
N VAL A 55 -15.99 -4.35 22.90
CA VAL A 55 -15.25 -3.08 22.96
C VAL A 55 -15.64 -2.29 24.21
N ALA A 56 -16.94 -2.13 24.49
CA ALA A 56 -17.41 -1.41 25.67
C ALA A 56 -16.89 -2.04 26.98
N ARG A 57 -17.01 -3.37 27.12
CA ARG A 57 -16.48 -4.12 28.27
C ARG A 57 -14.97 -4.02 28.37
N GLY A 58 -14.25 -4.12 27.26
CA GLY A 58 -12.79 -4.00 27.25
C GLY A 58 -12.33 -2.63 27.74
N VAL A 59 -12.99 -1.55 27.32
CA VAL A 59 -12.70 -0.19 27.81
C VAL A 59 -12.97 -0.08 29.31
N ASN A 60 -14.14 -0.54 29.77
CA ASN A 60 -14.54 -0.45 31.18
C ASN A 60 -13.63 -1.26 32.11
N ASP A 61 -13.19 -2.43 31.66
CA ASP A 61 -12.36 -3.35 32.45
C ASP A 61 -10.85 -3.04 32.33
N GLY A 62 -10.44 -2.14 31.42
CA GLY A 62 -9.02 -1.93 31.09
C GLY A 62 -8.38 -3.15 30.41
N LYS A 63 -9.14 -3.89 29.61
CA LYS A 63 -8.74 -5.12 28.91
C LYS A 63 -8.70 -4.92 27.40
N HIS A 64 -8.00 -5.82 26.71
CA HIS A 64 -8.03 -5.89 25.25
C HIS A 64 -9.22 -6.75 24.77
N VAL A 65 -9.67 -6.51 23.53
CA VAL A 65 -10.67 -7.34 22.86
C VAL A 65 -9.99 -8.42 22.04
N TYR A 66 -10.45 -9.66 22.21
CA TYR A 66 -9.97 -10.81 21.46
C TYR A 66 -11.01 -11.30 20.45
N VAL A 67 -10.57 -11.55 19.22
CA VAL A 67 -11.38 -12.10 18.13
C VAL A 67 -10.86 -13.50 17.77
N PRO A 68 -11.52 -14.58 18.23
CA PRO A 68 -11.15 -15.94 17.86
C PRO A 68 -11.30 -16.18 16.35
N ARG A 69 -10.58 -17.17 15.79
CA ARG A 69 -10.75 -17.56 14.38
C ARG A 69 -12.22 -17.88 14.09
N GLY A 70 -12.71 -17.37 12.96
CA GLY A 70 -14.10 -17.43 12.55
C GLY A 70 -14.38 -16.39 11.46
N THR A 71 -15.60 -16.37 10.95
CA THR A 71 -16.07 -15.40 9.97
C THR A 71 -17.18 -14.57 10.58
N TYR A 72 -16.97 -13.28 10.78
CA TYR A 72 -17.89 -12.42 11.51
C TYR A 72 -18.48 -11.39 10.56
N ARG A 73 -19.82 -11.31 10.48
CA ARG A 73 -20.48 -10.26 9.71
C ARG A 73 -20.72 -9.06 10.62
N ILE A 74 -20.44 -7.87 10.12
CA ILE A 74 -20.78 -6.62 10.79
C ILE A 74 -21.65 -5.77 9.87
N ALA A 75 -22.76 -5.27 10.38
CA ALA A 75 -23.74 -4.45 9.68
C ALA A 75 -23.63 -2.95 10.01
N SER A 76 -22.64 -2.56 10.83
CA SER A 76 -22.28 -1.15 11.06
C SER A 76 -20.80 -1.02 11.46
N PRO A 77 -20.20 0.19 11.38
CA PRO A 77 -18.82 0.41 11.76
C PRO A 77 -18.53 0.04 13.22
N ILE A 78 -17.36 -0.55 13.47
CA ILE A 78 -16.83 -0.80 14.82
C ILE A 78 -15.85 0.31 15.18
N ALA A 79 -16.24 1.17 16.13
CA ALA A 79 -15.42 2.28 16.60
C ALA A 79 -14.45 1.82 17.71
N LEU A 80 -13.18 2.20 17.59
CA LEU A 80 -12.12 1.90 18.55
C LEU A 80 -11.51 3.21 19.08
N LYS A 81 -11.35 3.30 20.40
CA LYS A 81 -10.69 4.41 21.08
C LYS A 81 -9.97 3.90 22.32
N ASN A 82 -8.67 4.18 22.43
CA ASN A 82 -7.84 3.78 23.57
C ASN A 82 -8.00 2.29 23.95
N ILE A 83 -8.09 1.41 22.94
CA ILE A 83 -8.29 -0.02 23.12
C ILE A 83 -7.61 -0.79 21.99
N VAL A 84 -7.17 -2.00 22.30
CA VAL A 84 -6.64 -2.96 21.33
C VAL A 84 -7.71 -3.99 21.03
N LEU A 85 -8.03 -4.16 19.74
CA LEU A 85 -8.79 -5.30 19.24
C LEU A 85 -7.85 -6.18 18.42
N ARG A 86 -7.71 -7.45 18.80
CA ARG A 86 -6.77 -8.38 18.17
C ARG A 86 -7.34 -9.76 17.89
N GLY A 87 -6.92 -10.34 16.77
CA GLY A 87 -7.03 -11.77 16.52
C GLY A 87 -5.94 -12.61 17.21
N PRO A 88 -5.91 -13.93 16.96
CA PRO A 88 -4.77 -14.77 17.30
C PRO A 88 -3.50 -14.28 16.58
N GLU A 89 -2.35 -14.70 17.09
CA GLU A 89 -1.09 -14.45 16.40
C GLU A 89 -1.09 -15.27 15.10
N GLY A 90 -0.92 -14.57 13.98
CA GLY A 90 -0.58 -15.20 12.71
C GLY A 90 0.87 -15.68 12.73
N ALA A 91 1.33 -16.18 11.58
CA ALA A 91 2.77 -16.27 11.35
C ALA A 91 3.39 -14.86 11.26
N ALA A 92 4.62 -14.74 10.75
CA ALA A 92 5.28 -13.45 10.63
C ALA A 92 4.61 -12.47 9.62
N TRP A 93 3.76 -12.96 8.69
CA TRP A 93 3.16 -12.18 7.60
C TRP A 93 1.70 -12.59 7.37
N PRO A 94 0.74 -11.65 7.19
CA PRO A 94 -0.67 -11.96 6.92
C PRO A 94 -0.90 -12.39 5.44
N ALA A 95 -0.15 -13.40 4.99
CA ALA A 95 -0.20 -13.94 3.63
C ALA A 95 -1.58 -14.50 3.27
N ASP A 96 -1.90 -14.71 1.98
CA ASP A 96 -3.18 -15.27 1.51
C ASP A 96 -3.61 -16.57 2.22
N ILE A 97 -2.64 -17.41 2.58
CA ILE A 97 -2.87 -18.71 3.21
C ILE A 97 -3.16 -18.61 4.72
N ASP A 98 -2.91 -17.45 5.35
CA ASP A 98 -3.12 -17.30 6.78
C ASP A 98 -4.61 -17.30 7.12
N SER A 99 -4.97 -18.02 8.17
CA SER A 99 -6.34 -18.27 8.62
C SER A 99 -6.82 -17.24 9.64
N LEU A 100 -6.54 -15.95 9.40
CA LEU A 100 -6.95 -14.86 10.28
C LEU A 100 -8.48 -14.85 10.47
N PRO A 101 -8.99 -14.39 11.64
CA PRO A 101 -10.41 -14.10 11.78
C PRO A 101 -10.86 -13.11 10.71
N SER A 102 -11.88 -13.51 9.94
CA SER A 102 -12.37 -12.73 8.82
C SER A 102 -13.56 -11.88 9.25
N ILE A 103 -13.48 -10.58 8.94
CA ILE A 103 -14.54 -9.60 9.15
C ILE A 103 -15.15 -9.31 7.78
N ILE A 104 -16.47 -9.51 7.67
CA ILE A 104 -17.25 -9.22 6.47
C ILE A 104 -18.19 -8.05 6.76
N PRO A 105 -17.84 -6.82 6.36
CA PRO A 105 -18.74 -5.69 6.43
C PRO A 105 -19.89 -5.89 5.44
N THR A 106 -21.14 -5.78 5.91
CA THR A 106 -22.35 -5.86 5.07
C THR A 106 -22.97 -4.49 4.81
N HIS A 107 -22.53 -3.45 5.50
CA HIS A 107 -22.89 -2.04 5.27
C HIS A 107 -21.91 -1.34 4.31
N ARG A 108 -22.34 -0.24 3.68
CA ARG A 108 -21.54 0.52 2.67
C ARG A 108 -21.58 2.03 2.89
N ASP A 109 -22.10 2.48 4.03
CA ASP A 109 -22.24 3.88 4.44
C ASP A 109 -21.10 4.37 5.36
N GLY A 110 -20.19 3.49 5.77
CA GLY A 110 -19.05 3.82 6.62
C GLY A 110 -17.99 2.71 6.64
N PRO A 111 -16.85 2.94 7.31
CA PRO A 111 -15.75 1.97 7.33
C PRO A 111 -16.13 0.69 8.09
N ALA A 112 -15.35 -0.38 7.91
CA ALA A 112 -15.46 -1.55 8.79
C ALA A 112 -15.03 -1.18 10.21
N PHE A 113 -13.89 -0.50 10.33
CA PHE A 113 -13.35 -0.02 11.58
C PHE A 113 -13.03 1.47 11.54
N HIS A 114 -13.42 2.20 12.58
CA HIS A 114 -13.06 3.60 12.78
C HIS A 114 -12.16 3.74 14.00
N LEU A 115 -10.90 4.12 13.79
CA LEU A 115 -9.86 4.15 14.81
C LEU A 115 -9.60 5.60 15.20
N THR A 116 -9.81 5.91 16.48
CA THR A 116 -9.51 7.21 17.08
C THR A 116 -8.36 7.07 18.09
N ALA A 117 -8.09 8.12 18.87
CA ALA A 117 -6.88 8.25 19.67
C ALA A 117 -6.54 6.98 20.48
N GLY A 118 -5.31 6.48 20.31
CA GLY A 118 -4.78 5.31 21.04
C GLY A 118 -5.43 3.96 20.69
N ALA A 119 -6.22 3.88 19.62
CA ALA A 119 -6.78 2.60 19.16
C ALA A 119 -5.74 1.72 18.48
N ALA A 120 -5.90 0.39 18.60
CA ALA A 120 -5.12 -0.56 17.83
C ALA A 120 -5.96 -1.69 17.23
N LEU A 121 -5.65 -2.06 15.98
CA LEU A 121 -6.29 -3.13 15.23
C LEU A 121 -5.23 -4.14 14.76
N ARG A 122 -5.38 -5.41 15.15
CA ARG A 122 -4.31 -6.40 14.93
C ARG A 122 -4.81 -7.78 14.52
N GLY A 123 -4.10 -8.46 13.62
CA GLY A 123 -4.30 -9.90 13.38
C GLY A 123 -5.67 -10.25 12.81
N LEU A 124 -6.22 -9.42 11.92
CA LEU A 124 -7.53 -9.65 11.30
C LEU A 124 -7.43 -9.62 9.79
N ASP A 125 -8.41 -10.23 9.14
CA ASP A 125 -8.68 -10.10 7.72
C ASP A 125 -10.00 -9.35 7.52
N ILE A 126 -9.99 -8.26 6.75
CA ILE A 126 -11.20 -7.50 6.38
C ILE A 126 -11.49 -7.79 4.92
N THR A 127 -12.61 -8.47 4.66
CA THR A 127 -12.91 -9.01 3.34
C THR A 127 -14.26 -8.53 2.83
N TYR A 128 -14.22 -8.01 1.60
CA TYR A 128 -15.40 -7.58 0.85
C TYR A 128 -15.76 -8.59 -0.24
N HIS A 129 -17.00 -8.56 -0.73
CA HIS A 129 -17.47 -9.50 -1.76
C HIS A 129 -17.31 -8.87 -3.15
N TRP A 130 -16.14 -9.08 -3.76
CA TRP A 130 -15.70 -8.43 -4.99
C TRP A 130 -16.81 -8.20 -6.05
N ASP A 131 -17.47 -9.26 -6.52
CA ASP A 131 -18.45 -9.18 -7.62
C ASP A 131 -19.69 -8.35 -7.29
N SER A 132 -19.95 -8.12 -6.00
CA SER A 132 -21.08 -7.34 -5.51
C SER A 132 -20.70 -5.96 -4.96
N GLU A 133 -19.41 -5.63 -4.91
CA GLU A 133 -18.97 -4.35 -4.37
C GLU A 133 -19.27 -3.20 -5.34
N PRO A 134 -19.82 -2.08 -4.84
CA PRO A 134 -20.11 -0.90 -5.64
C PRO A 134 -18.84 -0.29 -6.28
N GLU A 135 -19.05 0.57 -7.27
CA GLU A 135 -17.95 1.28 -7.96
C GLU A 135 -17.33 2.41 -7.14
N HIS A 136 -17.89 2.71 -5.97
CA HIS A 136 -17.39 3.63 -4.96
C HIS A 136 -17.78 3.12 -3.57
N GLY A 137 -17.04 3.47 -2.53
CA GLY A 137 -17.39 3.02 -1.17
C GLY A 137 -16.53 3.68 -0.09
N PRO A 138 -16.77 3.32 1.18
CA PRO A 138 -15.93 3.74 2.28
C PRO A 138 -14.61 2.95 2.29
N SER A 139 -13.63 3.45 3.06
CA SER A 139 -12.41 2.71 3.39
C SER A 139 -12.69 1.50 4.27
N ALA A 140 -11.91 0.43 4.15
CA ALA A 140 -11.94 -0.68 5.10
C ALA A 140 -11.64 -0.19 6.53
N VAL A 141 -10.64 0.67 6.69
CA VAL A 141 -10.27 1.27 7.96
C VAL A 141 -10.11 2.78 7.82
N LEU A 142 -10.83 3.53 8.65
CA LEU A 142 -10.69 4.98 8.76
C LEU A 142 -9.94 5.34 10.04
N VAL A 143 -8.95 6.22 9.95
CA VAL A 143 -8.13 6.68 11.08
C VAL A 143 -8.35 8.18 11.31
N SER A 144 -8.85 8.53 12.49
CA SER A 144 -9.18 9.91 12.88
C SER A 144 -8.53 10.33 14.21
N GLY A 145 -7.51 9.59 14.66
CA GLY A 145 -6.88 9.85 15.95
C GLY A 145 -5.39 9.65 15.96
N ILE A 146 -4.76 10.32 16.92
CA ILE A 146 -3.33 10.26 17.19
C ILE A 146 -2.93 8.91 17.80
N GLY A 147 -1.71 8.43 17.48
CA GLY A 147 -1.13 7.25 18.12
C GLY A 147 -1.86 5.93 17.80
N VAL A 148 -2.52 5.85 16.64
CA VAL A 148 -3.17 4.62 16.19
C VAL A 148 -2.15 3.60 15.70
N TYR A 149 -2.36 2.34 16.05
CA TYR A 149 -1.49 1.22 15.69
C TYR A 149 -2.24 0.14 14.91
N ILE A 150 -1.80 -0.17 13.70
CA ILE A 150 -2.37 -1.25 12.88
C ILE A 150 -1.27 -2.24 12.57
N SER A 151 -1.48 -3.53 12.88
CA SER A 151 -0.44 -4.54 12.64
C SER A 151 -0.97 -5.91 12.22
N ASN A 152 -0.32 -6.57 11.27
CA ASN A 152 -0.67 -7.94 10.85
C ASN A 152 -2.12 -8.02 10.38
N VAL A 153 -2.52 -7.08 9.52
CA VAL A 153 -3.88 -7.00 8.98
C VAL A 153 -3.87 -7.31 7.50
N ARG A 154 -4.86 -8.09 7.06
CA ARG A 154 -5.15 -8.31 5.65
C ARG A 154 -6.40 -7.53 5.25
N VAL A 155 -6.39 -6.87 4.10
CA VAL A 155 -7.57 -6.20 3.52
C VAL A 155 -7.78 -6.73 2.12
N ARG A 156 -8.99 -7.22 1.80
CA ARG A 156 -9.27 -7.84 0.50
C ARG A 156 -10.48 -7.19 -0.15
N TYR A 157 -10.32 -6.84 -1.43
CA TYR A 157 -11.39 -6.42 -2.33
C TYR A 157 -12.08 -5.12 -1.95
N ALA A 158 -11.52 -4.36 -1.02
CA ALA A 158 -12.08 -3.10 -0.56
C ALA A 158 -12.04 -2.04 -1.67
N TRP A 159 -12.97 -1.09 -1.61
CA TRP A 159 -12.89 0.11 -2.44
C TRP A 159 -11.61 0.89 -2.12
N ASP A 160 -11.48 1.30 -0.86
CA ASP A 160 -10.32 1.94 -0.26
C ASP A 160 -9.82 1.08 0.90
N GLY A 161 -8.50 1.00 1.08
CA GLY A 161 -7.88 0.20 2.15
C GLY A 161 -7.89 0.92 3.49
N ILE A 162 -6.74 1.46 3.89
CA ILE A 162 -6.54 2.16 5.17
C ILE A 162 -6.29 3.63 4.91
N LEU A 163 -7.23 4.49 5.33
CA LEU A 163 -7.16 5.93 5.09
C LEU A 163 -7.15 6.67 6.44
N THR A 164 -6.24 7.61 6.61
CA THR A 164 -6.41 8.73 7.56
C THR A 164 -7.57 9.61 7.10
N ASP A 165 -8.33 10.27 7.95
CA ASP A 165 -9.47 11.06 7.49
C ASP A 165 -9.09 12.30 6.67
N GLY A 166 -7.98 12.97 7.02
CA GLY A 166 -7.59 14.26 6.43
C GLY A 166 -8.33 15.45 7.02
N GLU A 167 -8.91 15.30 8.21
CA GLU A 167 -9.57 16.34 9.00
C GLU A 167 -8.92 16.53 10.37
N HIS A 168 -8.40 15.46 10.96
CA HIS A 168 -7.83 15.47 12.30
C HIS A 168 -6.30 15.27 12.27
N ASN A 169 -5.63 15.69 13.35
CA ASN A 169 -4.23 15.31 13.57
C ASN A 169 -4.15 13.83 13.93
N VAL A 170 -3.55 13.05 13.03
CA VAL A 170 -3.31 11.61 13.16
C VAL A 170 -1.83 11.28 13.34
N GLY A 171 -1.05 12.20 13.92
CA GLY A 171 0.37 12.00 14.19
C GLY A 171 0.69 10.75 15.01
N ARG A 172 1.96 10.32 14.98
CA ARG A 172 2.46 9.13 15.71
C ARG A 172 1.75 7.81 15.35
N ILE A 173 1.07 7.73 14.20
CA ILE A 173 0.57 6.45 13.71
C ILE A 173 1.71 5.48 13.43
N ASN A 174 1.46 4.20 13.64
CA ASN A 174 2.35 3.11 13.26
C ASN A 174 1.54 2.03 12.54
N PHE A 175 1.78 1.85 11.24
CA PHE A 175 1.15 0.80 10.46
C PHE A 175 2.24 -0.18 9.99
N GLU A 176 2.07 -1.47 10.31
CA GLU A 176 3.08 -2.46 9.99
C GLU A 176 2.53 -3.84 9.61
N ASN A 177 3.22 -4.56 8.73
CA ASN A 177 2.85 -5.91 8.30
C ASN A 177 1.40 -5.96 7.79
N ILE A 178 1.10 -5.20 6.74
CA ILE A 178 -0.24 -5.12 6.18
C ILE A 178 -0.20 -5.62 4.74
N PHE A 179 -1.12 -6.53 4.43
CA PHE A 179 -1.26 -7.05 3.08
C PHE A 179 -2.63 -6.67 2.52
N MET A 180 -2.63 -5.99 1.38
CA MET A 180 -3.85 -5.58 0.70
C MET A 180 -3.96 -6.27 -0.65
N VAL A 181 -5.10 -6.91 -0.90
CA VAL A 181 -5.36 -7.66 -2.12
C VAL A 181 -6.49 -7.00 -2.89
N ALA A 182 -6.18 -6.56 -4.12
CA ALA A 182 -7.14 -6.00 -5.07
C ALA A 182 -7.99 -4.85 -4.51
N VAL A 183 -7.33 -3.90 -3.85
CA VAL A 183 -7.96 -2.62 -3.48
C VAL A 183 -8.20 -1.79 -4.73
N ARG A 184 -9.38 -1.17 -4.85
CA ARG A 184 -9.87 -0.61 -6.12
C ARG A 184 -9.43 0.81 -6.40
N ASN A 185 -9.19 1.61 -5.37
CA ASN A 185 -8.97 3.05 -5.47
C ASN A 185 -7.68 3.46 -4.75
N VAL A 186 -7.69 3.59 -3.42
CA VAL A 186 -6.49 3.92 -2.64
C VAL A 186 -6.16 2.79 -1.67
N GLY A 187 -4.95 2.25 -1.76
CA GLY A 187 -4.44 1.25 -0.81
C GLY A 187 -4.28 1.85 0.59
N VAL A 188 -3.31 2.75 0.73
CA VAL A 188 -3.04 3.47 1.97
C VAL A 188 -3.05 4.97 1.71
N ARG A 189 -3.81 5.73 2.50
CA ARG A 189 -3.68 7.20 2.55
C ARG A 189 -3.18 7.64 3.91
N VAL A 190 -2.15 8.48 3.91
CA VAL A 190 -1.68 9.18 5.11
C VAL A 190 -1.53 10.66 4.82
N THR A 191 -2.33 11.47 5.52
CA THR A 191 -2.25 12.94 5.57
C THR A 191 -2.72 13.40 6.94
N GLY A 192 -2.45 14.65 7.30
CA GLY A 192 -2.83 15.21 8.60
C GLY A 192 -1.92 14.79 9.73
N THR A 193 -0.61 14.60 9.46
CA THR A 193 0.37 14.33 10.52
C THR A 193 1.22 15.57 10.80
N TRP A 194 1.21 16.01 12.06
CA TRP A 194 2.13 17.03 12.61
C TRP A 194 3.28 16.39 13.41
N ASP A 195 3.20 15.08 13.62
CA ASP A 195 4.17 14.28 14.34
C ASP A 195 4.51 13.05 13.50
N VAL A 196 5.73 12.54 13.68
CA VAL A 196 6.34 11.44 12.91
C VAL A 196 5.43 10.20 12.77
N PRO A 197 4.86 9.91 11.58
CA PRO A 197 4.18 8.65 11.29
C PRO A 197 5.15 7.60 10.72
N ARG A 198 4.82 6.31 10.90
CA ARG A 198 5.57 5.18 10.35
C ARG A 198 4.68 4.23 9.56
N LEU A 199 5.12 3.89 8.36
CA LEU A 199 4.61 2.79 7.54
C LEU A 199 5.74 1.78 7.32
N HIS A 200 5.52 0.52 7.65
CA HIS A 200 6.56 -0.50 7.55
C HIS A 200 6.02 -1.82 7.00
N ASN A 201 6.67 -2.40 5.99
CA ASN A 201 6.30 -3.73 5.49
C ASN A 201 4.81 -3.80 5.12
N ILE A 202 4.40 -2.94 4.20
CA ILE A 202 3.01 -2.85 3.70
C ILE A 202 3.02 -3.17 2.22
N GLU A 203 2.22 -4.13 1.81
CA GLU A 203 2.06 -4.54 0.42
C GLU A 203 0.66 -4.17 -0.07
N VAL A 204 0.59 -3.30 -1.08
CA VAL A 204 -0.63 -3.04 -1.84
C VAL A 204 -0.54 -3.78 -3.15
N TRP A 205 -1.21 -4.92 -3.24
CA TRP A 205 -1.07 -5.86 -4.34
C TRP A 205 -2.35 -6.01 -5.15
N ASN A 206 -2.29 -5.68 -6.44
CA ASN A 206 -3.48 -5.63 -7.30
C ASN A 206 -3.37 -6.49 -8.57
N ALA A 207 -3.20 -7.81 -8.45
CA ALA A 207 -3.27 -8.73 -9.61
C ALA A 207 -4.66 -9.37 -9.80
N GLY A 208 -5.71 -8.81 -9.19
CA GLY A 208 -7.09 -9.25 -9.40
C GLY A 208 -7.57 -8.98 -10.84
N PRO A 209 -8.80 -9.41 -11.21
CA PRO A 209 -9.31 -9.40 -12.60
C PRO A 209 -9.57 -8.00 -13.22
N VAL A 210 -8.88 -6.94 -12.79
CA VAL A 210 -9.39 -5.56 -12.88
C VAL A 210 -8.34 -4.60 -13.42
N ALA A 211 -8.66 -3.94 -14.53
CA ALA A 211 -7.84 -2.86 -15.08
C ALA A 211 -7.76 -1.62 -14.17
N ARG A 212 -8.69 -1.49 -13.20
CA ARG A 212 -8.89 -0.23 -12.45
C ARG A 212 -7.67 0.22 -11.67
N GLY A 213 -6.93 -0.72 -11.09
CA GLY A 213 -5.65 -0.44 -10.43
C GLY A 213 -4.76 0.37 -11.35
N LEU A 214 -4.51 -0.14 -12.55
CA LEU A 214 -3.68 0.49 -13.59
C LEU A 214 -4.31 1.75 -14.21
N ASP A 215 -5.64 1.84 -14.28
CA ASP A 215 -6.31 2.97 -14.90
C ASP A 215 -6.32 4.22 -13.99
N LYS A 216 -6.57 4.04 -12.67
CA LYS A 216 -6.83 5.14 -11.73
C LYS A 216 -6.38 4.90 -10.28
N GLY A 217 -5.89 3.72 -9.92
CA GLY A 217 -5.59 3.36 -8.53
C GLY A 217 -4.27 3.93 -8.01
N VAL A 218 -4.24 4.28 -6.71
CA VAL A 218 -3.03 4.72 -6.01
C VAL A 218 -2.66 3.72 -4.91
N GLY A 219 -1.42 3.24 -4.89
CA GLY A 219 -0.92 2.36 -3.83
C GLY A 219 -0.85 3.09 -2.49
N PHE A 220 -0.01 4.13 -2.43
CA PHE A 220 0.23 4.97 -1.28
C PHE A 220 -0.01 6.43 -1.64
N LEU A 221 -0.99 7.07 -1.02
CA LEU A 221 -1.34 8.47 -1.22
C LEU A 221 -0.93 9.30 0.00
N LEU A 222 0.03 10.21 -0.19
CA LEU A 222 0.69 10.93 0.89
C LEU A 222 0.45 12.44 0.77
N GLY A 223 -0.33 13.01 1.68
CA GLY A 223 -0.54 14.45 1.80
C GLY A 223 0.11 15.01 3.06
N LYS A 224 -0.19 16.26 3.45
CA LYS A 224 0.39 16.97 4.61
C LYS A 224 0.94 16.04 5.72
N ASN A 225 2.26 15.86 5.77
CA ASN A 225 2.92 14.96 6.70
C ASN A 225 4.25 15.52 7.24
N ASP A 226 4.49 15.32 8.53
CA ASP A 226 5.73 15.72 9.19
C ASP A 226 6.64 14.52 9.50
N LEU A 227 7.72 14.37 8.73
CA LEU A 227 8.71 13.28 8.81
C LEU A 227 8.07 11.90 8.67
N ILE A 228 7.30 11.66 7.61
CA ILE A 228 6.80 10.30 7.36
C ILE A 228 7.96 9.36 7.02
N ARG A 229 7.93 8.16 7.60
CA ARG A 229 8.92 7.10 7.38
C ARG A 229 8.24 5.91 6.75
N LEU A 230 8.62 5.60 5.51
CA LEU A 230 8.21 4.39 4.80
C LEU A 230 9.40 3.45 4.71
N THR A 231 9.22 2.17 5.05
CA THR A 231 10.29 1.17 4.98
C THR A 231 9.72 -0.17 4.53
N ASP A 232 10.30 -0.74 3.48
CA ASP A 232 9.86 -2.02 2.89
C ASP A 232 8.38 -2.02 2.45
N CYS A 233 7.89 -0.87 1.99
CA CYS A 233 6.54 -0.77 1.42
C CYS A 233 6.56 -1.09 -0.08
N PHE A 234 5.56 -1.82 -0.57
CA PHE A 234 5.48 -2.28 -1.95
C PHE A 234 4.11 -2.01 -2.56
N ALA A 235 4.10 -1.52 -3.80
CA ALA A 235 2.87 -1.38 -4.60
C ALA A 235 3.00 -2.16 -5.91
N PHE A 236 2.00 -2.99 -6.20
CA PHE A 236 1.92 -3.78 -7.42
C PHE A 236 0.65 -3.46 -8.22
N ALA A 237 0.80 -3.25 -9.52
CA ALA A 237 -0.31 -3.07 -10.47
C ALA A 237 -1.27 -1.90 -10.15
N MET A 238 -0.70 -0.77 -9.75
CA MET A 238 -1.42 0.49 -9.50
C MET A 238 -1.09 1.52 -10.59
N GLN A 239 -1.97 2.48 -10.86
CA GLN A 239 -1.72 3.58 -11.79
C GLN A 239 -0.57 4.41 -11.27
N THR A 240 -0.54 4.67 -9.96
CA THR A 240 0.61 5.26 -9.25
C THR A 240 0.91 4.43 -8.01
N GLY A 241 2.17 4.00 -7.86
CA GLY A 241 2.62 3.28 -6.69
C GLY A 241 2.63 4.17 -5.45
N PHE A 242 3.41 5.25 -5.48
CA PHE A 242 3.52 6.26 -4.43
C PHE A 242 3.22 7.64 -4.99
N LEU A 243 2.14 8.28 -4.53
CA LEU A 243 1.75 9.63 -4.91
C LEU A 243 1.91 10.56 -3.70
N LEU A 244 2.66 11.65 -3.88
CA LEU A 244 2.68 12.78 -2.98
C LEU A 244 1.88 13.92 -3.62
N ASP A 245 0.86 14.39 -2.91
CA ASP A 245 -0.09 15.43 -3.38
C ASP A 245 -0.40 16.39 -2.22
N ASP A 246 -0.26 17.69 -2.45
CA ASP A 246 -0.48 18.74 -1.45
C ASP A 246 -1.97 19.07 -1.22
N ALA A 247 -2.86 18.59 -2.09
CA ALA A 247 -4.29 18.89 -2.07
C ALA A 247 -5.16 17.66 -2.42
N ILE A 248 -5.11 16.64 -1.57
CA ILE A 248 -5.93 15.43 -1.74
C ILE A 248 -7.43 15.74 -1.66
N ASP A 249 -8.18 15.29 -2.66
CA ASP A 249 -9.63 15.37 -2.71
C ASP A 249 -10.30 14.76 -1.47
N GLY A 250 -11.31 15.45 -0.95
CA GLY A 250 -12.03 15.05 0.26
C GLY A 250 -11.28 15.33 1.57
N CYS A 251 -10.06 15.87 1.54
CA CYS A 251 -9.33 16.28 2.75
C CYS A 251 -9.44 17.79 2.99
N THR A 252 -9.69 18.17 4.24
CA THR A 252 -9.66 19.59 4.65
C THR A 252 -8.25 20.04 4.99
N ILE A 253 -7.43 19.14 5.51
CA ILE A 253 -6.00 19.37 5.75
C ILE A 253 -5.24 19.24 4.42
N LYS A 254 -4.56 20.32 4.06
CA LYS A 254 -3.72 20.45 2.86
C LYS A 254 -2.29 20.79 3.24
N GLY A 255 -1.38 20.53 2.32
CA GLY A 255 0.02 20.93 2.39
C GLY A 255 1.00 19.78 2.21
N GLU A 256 2.25 20.10 2.48
CA GLU A 256 3.39 19.32 2.01
C GLU A 256 3.69 18.10 2.90
N THR A 257 4.33 17.12 2.25
CA THR A 257 4.94 15.96 2.90
C THR A 257 6.44 16.20 2.93
N TRP A 258 7.07 16.01 4.09
CA TRP A 258 8.49 15.70 4.15
C TRP A 258 8.71 14.33 4.80
N GLY A 259 9.59 13.54 4.20
CA GLY A 259 9.77 12.16 4.65
C GLY A 259 10.87 11.38 3.93
N VAL A 260 10.97 10.10 4.30
CA VAL A 260 11.95 9.15 3.77
C VAL A 260 11.29 7.85 3.35
N MET A 261 11.80 7.25 2.27
CA MET A 261 11.46 5.92 1.78
C MET A 261 12.74 5.07 1.73
N ASN A 262 12.74 3.94 2.43
CA ASN A 262 13.90 3.05 2.49
C ASN A 262 13.50 1.64 2.06
N GLY A 263 14.13 1.10 1.02
CA GLY A 263 13.82 -0.26 0.53
C GLY A 263 12.41 -0.43 -0.04
N CYS A 264 11.68 0.67 -0.29
CA CYS A 264 10.36 0.61 -0.92
C CYS A 264 10.48 0.17 -2.39
N ALA A 265 9.40 -0.41 -2.93
CA ALA A 265 9.40 -0.92 -4.29
C ALA A 265 8.07 -0.71 -5.00
N THR A 266 8.11 -0.67 -6.33
CA THR A 266 6.93 -0.77 -7.19
C THR A 266 7.18 -1.79 -8.29
N ASP A 267 6.13 -2.50 -8.68
CA ASP A 267 6.16 -3.34 -9.89
C ASP A 267 4.82 -3.24 -10.63
N TYR A 268 4.87 -3.36 -11.96
CA TYR A 268 3.72 -3.32 -12.85
C TYR A 268 2.87 -2.05 -12.70
N CYS A 269 3.39 -0.97 -12.10
CA CYS A 269 2.65 0.27 -11.93
C CYS A 269 2.75 1.16 -13.16
N GLY A 270 1.78 2.06 -13.38
CA GLY A 270 1.89 3.12 -14.38
C GLY A 270 3.08 4.02 -14.04
N THR A 271 2.96 4.75 -12.94
CA THR A 271 4.02 5.55 -12.33
C THR A 271 4.49 4.93 -11.02
N GLY A 272 5.81 4.85 -10.80
CA GLY A 272 6.38 4.35 -9.56
C GLY A 272 6.20 5.33 -8.40
N ILE A 273 6.93 6.43 -8.46
CA ILE A 273 6.86 7.56 -7.52
C ILE A 273 6.46 8.81 -8.31
N ALA A 274 5.38 9.46 -7.90
CA ALA A 274 4.95 10.76 -8.37
C ALA A 274 5.02 11.77 -7.21
N VAL A 275 5.74 12.87 -7.43
CA VAL A 275 5.81 14.00 -6.51
C VAL A 275 5.17 15.21 -7.18
N GLU A 276 3.95 15.54 -6.78
CA GLU A 276 3.16 16.64 -7.32
C GLU A 276 3.02 17.74 -6.27
N GLY A 277 3.61 18.92 -6.50
CA GLY A 277 3.64 20.00 -5.51
C GLY A 277 4.94 20.06 -4.69
N ALA A 278 4.91 20.80 -3.57
CA ALA A 278 6.10 21.28 -2.87
C ALA A 278 6.75 20.29 -1.87
N HIS A 279 6.72 18.98 -2.16
CA HIS A 279 7.15 17.95 -1.21
C HIS A 279 8.67 17.79 -1.09
N THR A 280 9.13 17.30 0.06
CA THR A 280 10.54 16.93 0.30
C THR A 280 10.68 15.44 0.55
N LEU A 281 11.28 14.70 -0.39
CA LEU A 281 11.39 13.24 -0.33
C LEU A 281 12.84 12.79 -0.48
N SER A 282 13.28 11.88 0.40
CA SER A 282 14.53 11.15 0.24
C SER A 282 14.27 9.65 0.12
N VAL A 283 14.76 9.04 -0.95
CA VAL A 283 14.63 7.62 -1.25
C VAL A 283 16.00 6.96 -1.18
N SER A 284 16.11 5.87 -0.42
CA SER A 284 17.33 5.07 -0.32
C SER A 284 17.06 3.59 -0.60
N GLY A 285 17.75 3.04 -1.59
CA GLY A 285 17.53 1.67 -2.04
C GLY A 285 16.19 1.48 -2.77
N GLY A 286 15.77 0.22 -2.91
CA GLY A 286 14.49 -0.14 -3.52
C GLY A 286 14.54 -0.37 -5.03
N SER A 287 13.48 -0.98 -5.55
CA SER A 287 13.32 -1.34 -6.95
C SER A 287 11.97 -0.85 -7.48
N PHE A 288 12.00 -0.03 -8.52
CA PHE A 288 10.81 0.60 -9.10
C PHE A 288 10.71 0.20 -10.56
N TRP A 289 9.96 -0.87 -10.83
CA TRP A 289 9.82 -1.47 -12.16
C TRP A 289 8.45 -1.17 -12.75
N ASN A 290 8.39 -0.10 -13.53
CA ASN A 290 7.13 0.48 -13.95
C ASN A 290 6.89 0.29 -15.45
N HIS A 291 5.63 0.43 -15.85
CA HIS A 291 5.19 0.39 -17.24
C HIS A 291 5.37 1.73 -17.93
N GLN A 292 5.11 2.82 -17.21
CA GLN A 292 5.39 4.18 -17.67
C GLN A 292 6.54 4.72 -16.80
N THR A 293 6.35 5.78 -16.04
CA THR A 293 7.46 6.50 -15.42
C THR A 293 7.87 5.88 -14.08
N SER A 294 9.16 5.81 -13.74
CA SER A 294 9.57 5.39 -12.38
C SER A 294 9.59 6.53 -11.39
N LEU A 295 10.12 7.68 -11.79
CA LEU A 295 10.15 8.89 -10.98
C LEU A 295 9.61 10.07 -11.77
N LEU A 296 8.49 10.62 -11.33
CA LEU A 296 7.92 11.87 -11.81
C LEU A 296 8.07 12.94 -10.72
N VAL A 297 8.65 14.08 -11.06
CA VAL A 297 8.74 15.25 -10.17
C VAL A 297 8.14 16.47 -10.88
N ASP A 298 7.05 16.99 -10.30
CA ASP A 298 6.25 18.07 -10.87
C ASP A 298 5.84 19.06 -9.78
N GLY A 299 6.79 19.88 -9.31
CA GLY A 299 6.50 20.94 -8.35
C GLY A 299 7.66 21.91 -8.20
N ALA A 300 7.43 23.21 -8.33
CA ALA A 300 8.50 24.22 -8.34
C ALA A 300 9.35 24.23 -7.06
N ASP A 301 8.76 23.85 -5.93
CA ASP A 301 9.41 23.81 -4.61
C ASP A 301 9.73 22.37 -4.16
N ALA A 302 9.57 21.38 -5.05
CA ALA A 302 9.84 19.98 -4.76
C ALA A 302 11.34 19.73 -4.56
N ARG A 303 11.68 18.97 -3.50
CA ARG A 303 13.05 18.64 -3.11
C ARG A 303 13.23 17.13 -3.02
N VAL A 304 13.64 16.52 -4.11
CA VAL A 304 13.67 15.05 -4.26
C VAL A 304 15.11 14.54 -4.35
N ARG A 305 15.42 13.52 -3.54
CA ARG A 305 16.72 12.83 -3.53
C ARG A 305 16.49 11.33 -3.66
N VAL A 306 17.14 10.67 -4.62
CA VAL A 306 17.07 9.22 -4.82
C VAL A 306 18.48 8.66 -4.88
N SER A 307 18.75 7.62 -4.09
CA SER A 307 20.08 7.02 -4.01
C SER A 307 20.04 5.50 -3.90
N GLY A 308 20.90 4.82 -4.67
CA GLY A 308 21.07 3.36 -4.57
C GLY A 308 19.86 2.55 -5.04
N SER A 309 18.96 3.13 -5.83
CA SER A 309 17.73 2.47 -6.30
C SER A 309 17.91 1.90 -7.72
N GLU A 310 17.10 0.91 -8.07
CA GLU A 310 16.88 0.53 -9.46
C GLU A 310 15.56 1.12 -9.96
N LEU A 311 15.61 1.90 -11.04
CA LEU A 311 14.48 2.58 -11.66
C LEU A 311 14.34 2.05 -13.08
N LYS A 312 13.16 1.55 -13.45
CA LYS A 312 12.93 0.96 -14.76
C LYS A 312 11.57 1.36 -15.34
N SER A 313 11.54 1.66 -16.63
CA SER A 313 10.33 1.99 -17.39
C SER A 313 10.21 1.11 -18.64
N ASN A 314 8.99 0.73 -19.04
CA ASN A 314 8.74 0.13 -20.35
C ASN A 314 8.56 1.19 -21.46
N GLY A 315 7.52 2.02 -21.34
CA GLY A 315 6.99 2.82 -22.45
C GLY A 315 7.10 4.34 -22.31
N ALA A 316 7.66 4.84 -21.20
CA ALA A 316 7.84 6.28 -20.95
C ALA A 316 9.27 6.58 -20.48
N PRO A 317 9.65 7.84 -20.22
CA PRO A 317 10.89 8.11 -19.50
C PRO A 317 10.94 7.39 -18.16
N VAL A 318 12.12 6.90 -17.77
CA VAL A 318 12.33 6.33 -16.43
C VAL A 318 12.19 7.44 -15.39
N ILE A 319 12.78 8.60 -15.69
CA ILE A 319 12.74 9.79 -14.84
C ILE A 319 12.25 10.97 -15.68
N ASP A 320 11.19 11.64 -15.23
CA ASP A 320 10.67 12.89 -15.81
C ASP A 320 10.66 13.98 -14.74
N VAL A 321 11.61 14.92 -14.82
CA VAL A 321 11.65 16.10 -13.95
C VAL A 321 11.01 17.25 -14.69
N ARG A 322 9.72 17.47 -14.44
CA ARG A 322 8.94 18.56 -15.04
C ARG A 322 9.25 19.89 -14.39
N ASN A 323 9.33 19.90 -13.06
CA ASN A 323 9.77 21.05 -12.29
C ASN A 323 10.24 20.61 -10.89
N SER A 324 11.22 21.30 -10.31
CA SER A 324 11.72 21.05 -8.96
C SER A 324 12.52 22.24 -8.42
N ASP A 325 12.55 22.41 -7.10
CA ASP A 325 13.56 23.26 -6.46
C ASP A 325 14.92 22.59 -6.65
N HIS A 326 15.00 21.29 -6.34
CA HIS A 326 16.07 20.44 -6.81
C HIS A 326 15.69 18.96 -6.83
N THR A 327 16.24 18.25 -7.82
CA THR A 327 16.21 16.79 -7.90
C THR A 327 17.63 16.24 -7.97
N VAL A 328 17.94 15.25 -7.13
CA VAL A 328 19.25 14.58 -7.10
C VAL A 328 19.04 13.08 -7.22
N VAL A 329 19.67 12.47 -8.23
CA VAL A 329 19.61 11.02 -8.46
C VAL A 329 21.03 10.48 -8.58
N THR A 330 21.42 9.61 -7.64
CA THR A 330 22.81 9.14 -7.58
C THR A 330 22.99 7.68 -7.22
N GLY A 331 23.95 7.01 -7.86
CA GLY A 331 24.26 5.61 -7.54
C GLY A 331 23.14 4.64 -7.90
N CYS A 332 22.29 5.01 -8.86
CA CYS A 332 21.13 4.22 -9.29
C CYS A 332 21.41 3.47 -10.59
N SER A 333 20.67 2.38 -10.81
CA SER A 333 20.46 1.78 -12.13
C SER A 333 19.21 2.41 -12.75
N ILE A 334 19.33 2.98 -13.94
CA ILE A 334 18.25 3.69 -14.65
C ILE A 334 18.06 2.99 -15.99
N LEU A 335 17.04 2.16 -16.06
CA LEU A 335 16.86 1.17 -17.12
C LEU A 335 15.63 1.51 -17.96
N ARG A 336 15.87 1.85 -19.23
CA ARG A 336 14.84 1.93 -20.25
C ARG A 336 15.19 0.83 -21.25
N PRO A 337 14.66 -0.41 -21.12
CA PRO A 337 15.18 -1.57 -21.85
C PRO A 337 14.35 -1.97 -23.08
N MET A 338 13.15 -1.43 -23.27
CA MET A 338 12.25 -1.88 -24.34
C MET A 338 12.63 -1.27 -25.70
N GLU A 339 12.91 -2.06 -26.72
CA GLU A 339 13.35 -1.55 -28.04
C GLU A 339 12.20 -0.86 -28.80
N GLU A 340 10.97 -1.31 -28.58
CA GLU A 340 9.78 -0.90 -29.33
C GLU A 340 9.30 0.52 -29.00
N TYR A 341 9.88 1.13 -27.96
CA TYR A 341 9.58 2.49 -27.52
C TYR A 341 10.83 3.36 -27.63
N ASP A 342 10.70 4.61 -28.10
CA ASP A 342 11.82 5.53 -28.26
C ASP A 342 11.93 6.72 -27.26
N PRO A 343 11.21 6.77 -26.11
CA PRO A 343 11.39 7.89 -25.19
C PRO A 343 12.80 7.89 -24.56
N PRO A 344 13.31 9.04 -24.13
CA PRO A 344 14.57 9.11 -23.38
C PRO A 344 14.48 8.34 -22.05
N ALA A 345 15.60 7.86 -21.51
CA ALA A 345 15.60 7.30 -20.16
C ALA A 345 15.37 8.40 -19.11
N ILE A 346 15.96 9.58 -19.28
CA ILE A 346 15.77 10.73 -18.39
C ILE A 346 15.36 11.96 -19.20
N VAL A 347 14.33 12.66 -18.75
CA VAL A 347 13.91 13.96 -19.31
C VAL A 347 13.96 15.03 -18.21
N LEU A 348 14.70 16.10 -18.47
CA LEU A 348 14.83 17.25 -17.59
C LEU A 348 14.18 18.46 -18.25
N ARG A 349 13.09 18.97 -17.69
CA ARG A 349 12.29 20.05 -18.31
C ARG A 349 12.42 21.40 -17.63
N ALA A 350 12.59 21.41 -16.31
CA ALA A 350 12.84 22.61 -15.52
C ALA A 350 13.51 22.24 -14.18
N GLY A 351 13.76 23.26 -13.36
CA GLY A 351 14.37 23.11 -12.04
C GLY A 351 15.89 22.91 -12.07
N ARG A 352 16.44 22.52 -10.92
CA ARG A 352 17.87 22.21 -10.75
C ARG A 352 18.05 20.72 -10.57
N THR A 353 18.81 20.08 -11.46
CA THR A 353 18.95 18.62 -11.40
C THR A 353 20.41 18.19 -11.32
N THR A 354 20.69 17.21 -10.46
CA THR A 354 21.96 16.48 -10.41
C THR A 354 21.71 15.01 -10.72
N ILE A 355 22.30 14.52 -11.80
CA ILE A 355 22.34 13.10 -12.16
C ILE A 355 23.79 12.65 -12.04
N GLY A 356 24.12 11.91 -10.98
CA GLY A 356 25.51 11.62 -10.62
C GLY A 356 25.80 10.14 -10.38
N SER A 357 26.86 9.59 -10.96
CA SER A 357 27.34 8.23 -10.63
C SER A 357 26.30 7.11 -10.84
N ASN A 358 25.46 7.23 -11.88
CA ASN A 358 24.44 6.22 -12.21
C ASN A 358 24.91 5.31 -13.36
N HIS A 359 24.28 4.13 -13.46
CA HIS A 359 24.28 3.32 -14.68
C HIS A 359 22.99 3.59 -15.45
N ILE A 360 23.08 4.14 -16.65
CA ILE A 360 21.93 4.54 -17.47
C ILE A 360 21.94 3.71 -18.75
N GLU A 361 20.86 2.98 -19.00
CA GLU A 361 20.67 2.17 -20.21
C GLU A 361 19.40 2.62 -20.95
N SER A 362 19.50 2.82 -22.26
CA SER A 362 18.39 3.30 -23.09
C SER A 362 18.51 2.83 -24.54
N TYR A 363 17.43 2.37 -25.19
CA TYR A 363 17.36 2.29 -26.66
C TYR A 363 16.94 3.62 -27.29
N GLY A 364 16.38 4.54 -26.50
CA GLY A 364 16.19 5.92 -26.89
C GLY A 364 17.40 6.77 -26.53
N ILE A 365 17.14 8.03 -26.20
CA ILE A 365 18.18 8.92 -25.65
C ILE A 365 18.49 8.53 -24.21
N GLY A 366 19.75 8.68 -23.79
CA GLY A 366 20.12 8.51 -22.39
C GLY A 366 19.53 9.62 -21.52
N VAL A 367 20.00 10.85 -21.72
CA VAL A 367 19.50 12.05 -21.01
C VAL A 367 19.09 13.13 -22.01
N GLN A 368 17.84 13.57 -21.94
CA GLN A 368 17.35 14.74 -22.66
C GLN A 368 17.22 15.94 -21.72
N ILE A 369 17.94 17.02 -22.03
CA ILE A 369 17.81 18.32 -21.40
C ILE A 369 16.94 19.18 -22.31
N ALA A 370 15.72 19.47 -21.85
CA ALA A 370 14.78 20.27 -22.62
C ALA A 370 15.26 21.72 -22.75
N LYS A 371 14.71 22.39 -23.76
CA LYS A 371 14.95 23.80 -24.02
C LYS A 371 14.65 24.65 -22.77
N GLY A 372 15.52 25.62 -22.50
CA GLY A 372 15.33 26.58 -21.40
C GLY A 372 15.80 26.10 -20.03
N VAL A 373 16.20 24.84 -19.88
CA VAL A 373 16.85 24.36 -18.66
C VAL A 373 18.25 25.00 -18.53
N ARG A 374 18.51 25.63 -17.38
CA ARG A 374 19.74 26.41 -17.13
C ARG A 374 20.67 25.83 -16.07
N SER A 375 20.26 24.77 -15.35
CA SER A 375 21.01 24.24 -14.22
C SER A 375 20.91 22.71 -14.14
N VAL A 376 21.87 22.03 -14.77
CA VAL A 376 22.03 20.58 -14.69
C VAL A 376 23.48 20.23 -14.38
N ALA A 377 23.69 19.34 -13.42
CA ALA A 377 24.96 18.66 -13.19
C ALA A 377 24.84 17.19 -13.63
N LEU A 378 25.60 16.81 -14.65
CA LEU A 378 25.75 15.41 -15.10
C LEU A 378 27.20 14.99 -14.85
N HIS A 379 27.44 14.03 -13.95
CA HIS A 379 28.81 13.62 -13.62
C HIS A 379 28.92 12.14 -13.27
N GLY A 380 30.01 11.49 -13.68
CA GLY A 380 30.34 10.12 -13.29
C GLY A 380 29.34 9.03 -13.72
N ASN A 381 28.39 9.33 -14.61
CA ASN A 381 27.44 8.35 -15.12
C ASN A 381 28.06 7.50 -16.24
N THR A 382 27.72 6.21 -16.27
CA THR A 382 27.91 5.36 -17.45
C THR A 382 26.60 5.36 -18.22
N ILE A 383 26.60 5.88 -19.45
CA ILE A 383 25.40 5.95 -20.31
C ILE A 383 25.60 5.04 -21.51
N VAL A 384 24.80 3.98 -21.57
CA VAL A 384 24.74 3.06 -22.70
C VAL A 384 23.48 3.36 -23.48
N THR A 385 23.65 3.77 -24.73
CA THR A 385 22.54 3.90 -25.68
C THR A 385 22.64 2.83 -26.75
N HIS A 386 21.52 2.17 -27.03
CA HIS A 386 21.38 1.22 -28.13
C HIS A 386 20.86 1.93 -29.38
N GLY A 387 21.13 1.38 -30.56
CA GLY A 387 20.69 1.95 -31.84
C GLY A 387 21.31 3.31 -32.15
N GLN A 388 20.48 4.29 -32.53
CA GLN A 388 20.89 5.65 -32.93
C GLN A 388 20.69 6.70 -31.82
N GLY A 389 20.36 6.27 -30.59
CA GLY A 389 20.12 7.16 -29.47
C GLY A 389 21.39 7.91 -29.02
N ALA A 390 21.30 9.23 -28.88
CA ALA A 390 22.38 10.01 -28.28
C ALA A 390 22.45 9.75 -26.76
N SER A 391 23.67 9.62 -26.21
CA SER A 391 23.84 9.48 -24.76
C SER A 391 23.30 10.69 -24.01
N ILE A 392 23.55 11.90 -24.53
CA ILE A 392 23.01 13.16 -24.00
C ILE A 392 22.54 14.01 -25.18
N ARG A 393 21.32 14.55 -25.10
CA ARG A 393 20.78 15.56 -26.01
C ARG A 393 20.38 16.79 -25.22
N GLN A 394 20.88 17.96 -25.62
CA GLN A 394 20.33 19.24 -25.18
C GLN A 394 19.55 19.84 -26.36
N ASP A 395 18.27 20.13 -26.14
CA ASP A 395 17.43 20.73 -27.17
C ASP A 395 17.87 22.17 -27.42
N ALA A 396 17.98 22.56 -28.70
CA ALA A 396 18.54 23.85 -29.09
C ALA A 396 17.72 25.03 -28.52
N PRO A 397 18.38 26.13 -28.07
CA PRO A 397 17.72 27.40 -27.93
C PRO A 397 17.31 27.92 -29.32
N ASP A 398 16.19 28.66 -29.41
CA ASP A 398 15.77 29.31 -30.67
C ASP A 398 16.81 30.35 -31.13
#